data_AF-A0A2V9JL96-F1
#
_entry.id   AF-A0A2V9JL96-F1
#
_cell.length_a   1.000
_cell.length_b   1.000
_cell.length_c   1.000
_cell.angle_alpha   90.00
_cell.angle_beta   90.00
_cell.angle_gamma   90.00
#
_symmetry.space_group_name_H-M   'P 1'
#
loop_
_entity.id
_entity.type
_entity.pdbx_description
1 polymer ?
#
loop_
_entity_poly.entity_id
_entity_poly.type
_entity_poly.pdbx_seq_one_letter_code
_entity_poly.pdbx_strand_id
1 'polypeptide(L)'
;MLRCVVVTIVLGLMWQAAPYEIVLQGGRVMDPETGLDAVRNVGISGGRIAAVSQEPLRGSTVLDAAGLVVAPGFIDLHSHGQDPENYRLKALDGVTTALELEI
;
A
#
# COMPACT_ATOMS: atom_id res chain seq x y z
N MET A 1 -21.72 -43.53 39.86
CA MET A 1 -21.47 -42.08 39.98
C MET A 1 -20.71 -41.61 38.75
N LEU A 2 -21.45 -41.26 37.69
CA LEU A 2 -20.90 -40.78 36.43
C LEU A 2 -20.54 -39.30 36.61
N ARG A 3 -19.24 -38.96 36.61
CA ARG A 3 -18.80 -37.56 36.54
C ARG A 3 -18.84 -37.13 35.07
N CYS A 4 -19.90 -36.41 34.71
CA CYS A 4 -19.95 -35.64 33.47
C CYS A 4 -18.84 -34.58 33.49
N VAL A 5 -17.87 -34.70 32.58
CA VAL A 5 -16.91 -33.63 32.28
C VAL A 5 -17.57 -32.77 31.20
N VAL A 6 -18.06 -31.59 31.60
CA VAL A 6 -18.51 -30.56 30.65
C VAL A 6 -17.24 -29.89 30.12
N VAL A 7 -16.83 -30.26 28.91
CA VAL A 7 -15.79 -29.52 28.17
C VAL A 7 -16.46 -28.29 27.58
N THR A 8 -16.39 -27.17 28.28
CA THR A 8 -16.78 -25.87 27.74
C THR A 8 -15.73 -25.48 26.69
N ILE A 9 -16.03 -25.72 25.42
CA ILE A 9 -15.27 -25.15 24.30
C ILE A 9 -15.51 -23.65 24.34
N VAL A 10 -14.57 -22.90 24.93
CA VAL A 10 -14.47 -21.47 24.68
C VAL A 10 -13.97 -21.34 23.25
N LEU A 11 -14.89 -21.14 22.29
CA LEU A 11 -14.54 -20.67 20.96
C LEU A 11 -13.89 -19.29 21.11
N GLY A 12 -12.57 -19.28 21.26
CA GLY A 12 -11.79 -18.07 21.12
C GLY A 12 -12.03 -17.52 19.72
N LEU A 13 -12.65 -16.35 19.63
CA LEU A 13 -12.68 -15.55 18.41
C LEU A 13 -11.23 -15.29 18.02
N MET A 14 -10.68 -16.11 17.12
CA MET A 14 -9.37 -15.88 16.56
C MET A 14 -9.47 -14.64 15.68
N TRP A 15 -9.02 -13.51 16.21
CA TRP A 15 -8.84 -12.31 15.43
C TRP A 15 -7.67 -12.54 14.50
N GLN A 16 -7.95 -12.96 13.27
CA GLN A 16 -6.95 -13.04 12.23
C GLN A 16 -6.54 -11.59 11.89
N ALA A 17 -5.30 -11.23 12.24
CA ALA A 17 -4.73 -9.95 11.85
C ALA A 17 -4.82 -9.81 10.32
N ALA A 18 -5.17 -8.60 9.85
CA ALA A 18 -5.12 -8.33 8.42
C ALA A 18 -3.68 -8.53 7.93
N PRO A 19 -3.45 -9.26 6.81
CA PRO A 19 -2.11 -9.55 6.32
C PRO A 19 -1.36 -8.29 5.86
N TYR A 20 -2.06 -7.18 5.60
CA TYR A 20 -1.49 -5.92 5.18
C TYR A 20 -1.91 -4.76 6.09
N GLU A 21 -1.06 -3.74 6.21
CA GLU A 21 -1.36 -2.52 6.96
C GLU A 21 -2.28 -1.60 6.14
N ILE A 22 -1.95 -1.42 4.86
CA ILE A 22 -2.72 -0.63 3.90
C ILE A 22 -2.99 -1.47 2.65
N VAL A 23 -4.20 -1.39 2.12
CA VAL A 23 -4.55 -1.92 0.80
C VAL A 23 -5.08 -0.79 -0.08
N LEU A 24 -4.49 -0.62 -1.26
CA LEU A 24 -5.08 0.15 -2.35
C LEU A 24 -5.92 -0.81 -3.19
N GLN A 25 -7.23 -0.62 -3.23
CA GLN A 25 -8.17 -1.56 -3.84
C GLN A 25 -8.58 -1.09 -5.24
N GLY A 26 -8.44 -1.97 -6.23
CA GLY A 26 -9.03 -1.79 -7.56
C GLY A 26 -8.48 -0.65 -8.42
N GLY A 27 -7.28 -0.14 -8.12
CA GLY A 27 -6.64 0.91 -8.91
C GLY A 27 -6.00 0.39 -10.20
N ARG A 28 -5.90 1.22 -11.23
CA ARG A 28 -5.08 0.94 -12.41
C ARG A 28 -3.61 1.11 -12.02
N VAL A 29 -2.94 0.00 -11.70
CA VAL A 29 -1.54 0.00 -11.27
C VAL A 29 -0.65 0.04 -12.51
N MET A 30 0.26 1.01 -12.51
CA MET A 30 1.31 1.15 -13.52
C MET A 30 2.67 0.84 -12.90
N ASP A 31 3.40 -0.08 -13.50
CA ASP A 31 4.79 -0.37 -13.13
C ASP A 31 5.64 -0.49 -14.40
N PRO A 32 6.46 0.54 -14.71
CA PRO A 32 7.33 0.53 -15.89
C PRO A 32 8.38 -0.57 -15.89
N GLU A 33 8.86 -1.04 -14.74
CA GLU A 33 9.90 -2.08 -14.66
C GLU A 33 9.38 -3.40 -15.21
N THR A 34 8.16 -3.78 -14.83
CA THR A 34 7.53 -5.03 -15.28
C THR A 34 6.65 -4.86 -16.51
N GLY A 35 6.39 -3.61 -16.93
CA GLY A 35 5.44 -3.29 -18.00
C GLY A 35 3.97 -3.49 -17.60
N LEU A 36 3.68 -3.61 -16.31
CA LEU A 36 2.32 -3.79 -15.81
C LEU A 36 1.51 -2.50 -16.01
N ASP A 37 0.36 -2.65 -16.65
CA ASP A 37 -0.68 -1.63 -16.77
C ASP A 37 -2.05 -2.30 -16.70
N ALA A 38 -2.56 -2.48 -15.48
CA ALA A 38 -3.81 -3.19 -15.26
C ALA A 38 -4.46 -2.85 -13.92
N VAL A 39 -5.76 -3.14 -13.79
CA VAL A 39 -6.47 -3.03 -12.51
C VAL A 39 -5.96 -4.09 -11.53
N ARG A 40 -5.48 -3.68 -10.36
CA ARG A 40 -4.93 -4.53 -9.31
C ARG A 40 -5.25 -4.00 -7.92
N ASN A 41 -5.00 -4.82 -6.92
CA ASN A 41 -4.94 -4.44 -5.52
C ASN A 41 -3.48 -4.42 -5.07
N VAL A 42 -3.08 -3.40 -4.30
CA VAL A 42 -1.71 -3.26 -3.78
C VAL A 42 -1.75 -3.36 -2.26
N GLY A 43 -1.06 -4.34 -1.70
CA GLY A 43 -0.91 -4.51 -0.26
C GLY A 43 0.42 -3.93 0.21
N ILE A 44 0.39 -3.12 1.28
CA ILE A 44 1.55 -2.45 1.88
C ILE A 44 1.67 -2.89 3.33
N SER A 45 2.89 -3.27 3.73
CA SER A 45 3.24 -3.64 5.11
C SER A 45 4.66 -3.20 5.42
N GLY A 46 4.90 -2.65 6.61
CA GLY A 46 6.24 -2.24 7.05
C GLY A 46 6.86 -1.19 6.13
N GLY A 47 6.03 -0.29 5.57
CA GLY A 47 6.46 0.75 4.64
C GLY A 47 6.92 0.25 3.27
N ARG A 48 6.61 -0.99 2.89
CA ARG A 48 6.96 -1.57 1.58
C ARG A 48 5.75 -2.16 0.88
N ILE A 49 5.78 -2.18 -0.44
CA ILE A 49 4.82 -2.94 -1.25
C ILE A 49 5.08 -4.43 -0.98
N ALA A 50 4.12 -5.09 -0.33
CA ALA A 50 4.21 -6.50 0.04
C ALA A 50 3.50 -7.41 -0.97
N ALA A 51 2.54 -6.88 -1.74
CA ALA A 51 1.85 -7.61 -2.79
C ALA A 51 1.25 -6.68 -3.85
N VAL A 52 1.23 -7.17 -5.10
CA VAL A 52 0.40 -6.63 -6.19
C VAL A 52 -0.43 -7.80 -6.72
N SER A 53 -1.76 -7.72 -6.61
CA SER A 53 -2.65 -8.88 -6.77
C SER A 53 -3.81 -8.58 -7.71
N GLN A 54 -4.22 -9.59 -8.48
CA GLN A 54 -5.50 -9.58 -9.20
C GLN A 54 -6.68 -9.80 -8.24
N GLU A 55 -6.47 -10.66 -7.24
CA GLU A 55 -7.48 -11.00 -6.23
C GLU A 55 -7.56 -9.92 -5.14
N PRO A 56 -8.73 -9.77 -4.48
CA PRO A 56 -8.90 -8.86 -3.36
C PRO A 56 -7.93 -9.15 -2.20
N LEU A 57 -7.39 -8.09 -1.60
CA LEU A 57 -6.54 -8.16 -0.41
C LEU A 57 -7.28 -7.64 0.82
N ARG A 58 -6.85 -8.08 2.01
CA ARG A 58 -7.38 -7.60 3.30
C ARG A 58 -6.32 -6.76 3.99
N GLY A 59 -6.66 -5.52 4.33
CA GLY A 59 -5.78 -4.61 5.05
C GLY A 59 -6.44 -4.06 6.31
N SER A 60 -5.63 -3.60 7.28
CA SER A 60 -6.13 -2.83 8.43
C SER A 60 -6.75 -1.51 7.97
N THR A 61 -6.16 -0.88 6.95
CA THR A 61 -6.71 0.26 6.21
C THR A 61 -6.93 -0.13 4.76
N VAL A 62 -8.10 0.18 4.21
CA VAL A 62 -8.42 -0.06 2.79
C VAL A 62 -8.81 1.26 2.15
N LEU A 63 -8.14 1.60 1.05
CA LEU A 63 -8.39 2.79 0.25
C LEU A 63 -8.97 2.34 -1.10
N ASP A 64 -10.16 2.80 -1.44
CA ASP A 64 -10.76 2.56 -2.75
C ASP A 64 -10.07 3.42 -3.80
N ALA A 65 -9.40 2.77 -4.75
CA ALA A 65 -8.68 3.40 -5.84
C ALA A 65 -9.35 3.16 -7.20
N ALA A 66 -10.60 2.67 -7.22
CA ALA A 66 -11.33 2.41 -8.45
C ALA A 66 -11.43 3.67 -9.33
N GLY A 67 -11.12 3.53 -10.62
CA GLY A 67 -11.09 4.65 -11.57
C GLY A 67 -9.89 5.59 -11.43
N LEU A 68 -9.00 5.36 -10.47
CA LEU A 68 -7.76 6.11 -10.28
C LEU A 68 -6.55 5.31 -10.80
N VAL A 69 -5.45 6.03 -11.01
CA VAL A 69 -4.14 5.46 -11.34
C VAL A 69 -3.32 5.33 -10.06
N VAL A 70 -2.69 4.18 -9.87
CA VAL A 70 -1.68 3.94 -8.83
C VAL A 70 -0.33 3.85 -9.54
N ALA A 71 0.50 4.86 -9.36
CA ALA A 71 1.82 4.96 -9.97
C ALA A 71 2.92 5.00 -8.88
N PRO A 72 4.17 4.66 -9.23
CA PRO A 72 5.31 4.95 -8.39
C PRO A 72 5.43 6.47 -8.17
N GLY A 73 5.96 6.87 -7.02
CA GLY A 73 6.34 8.26 -6.82
C GLY A 73 7.44 8.66 -7.81
N PHE A 74 7.33 9.85 -8.37
CA PHE A 74 8.24 10.31 -9.40
C PHE A 74 9.59 10.74 -8.81
N ILE A 75 10.63 10.54 -9.62
CA ILE A 75 12.01 10.90 -9.32
C ILE A 75 12.39 12.07 -10.22
N ASP A 76 12.63 13.22 -9.62
CA ASP A 76 13.16 14.41 -10.28
C ASP A 76 14.68 14.47 -10.08
N LEU A 77 15.43 14.41 -11.18
CA LEU A 77 16.90 14.39 -11.18
C LEU A 77 17.54 15.78 -11.30
N HIS A 78 16.74 16.81 -11.59
CA HIS A 78 17.24 18.15 -11.92
C HIS A 78 16.40 19.19 -11.17
N SER A 79 16.66 19.29 -9.86
CA SER A 79 15.81 20.04 -8.96
C SER A 79 16.60 21.03 -8.09
N HIS A 80 16.30 22.31 -8.24
CA HIS A 80 16.70 23.35 -7.29
C HIS A 80 15.68 23.52 -6.14
N GLY A 81 16.09 24.25 -5.10
CA GLY A 81 15.21 24.56 -3.95
C GLY A 81 14.99 23.33 -3.09
N GLN A 82 16.00 22.98 -2.28
CA GLN A 82 16.00 21.83 -1.36
C GLN A 82 15.48 22.26 0.03
N ASP A 83 14.27 22.82 0.05
CA ASP A 83 13.61 23.35 1.25
C ASP A 83 12.16 22.86 1.37
N PRO A 84 11.55 22.95 2.57
CA PRO A 84 10.21 22.41 2.82
C PRO A 84 9.10 23.00 1.95
N GLU A 85 9.21 24.26 1.51
CA GLU A 85 8.20 24.90 0.67
C GLU A 85 8.22 24.29 -0.73
N ASN A 86 9.41 24.16 -1.31
CA ASN A 86 9.59 23.52 -2.61
C ASN A 86 9.20 22.04 -2.61
N TYR A 87 9.56 21.28 -1.57
CA TYR A 87 9.17 19.86 -1.46
C TYR A 87 7.65 19.67 -1.39
N ARG A 88 6.92 20.59 -0.76
CA ARG A 88 5.46 20.51 -0.67
C ARG A 88 4.83 20.59 -2.05
N LEU A 89 5.30 21.51 -2.90
CA LEU A 89 4.80 21.66 -4.27
C LEU A 89 5.13 20.42 -5.11
N LYS A 90 6.38 19.93 -5.01
CA LYS A 90 6.82 18.70 -5.68
C LYS A 90 5.96 17.49 -5.32
N ALA A 91 5.63 17.33 -4.04
CA ALA A 91 4.77 16.25 -3.58
C ALA A 91 3.34 16.33 -4.14
N LEU A 92 2.81 17.53 -4.38
CA LEU A 92 1.49 17.71 -5.01
C LEU A 92 1.49 17.29 -6.49
N ASP A 93 2.64 17.38 -7.15
CA ASP A 93 2.86 16.91 -8.52
C ASP A 93 3.29 15.43 -8.60
N GLY A 94 3.29 14.72 -7.47
CA GLY A 94 3.61 13.29 -7.39
C GLY A 94 5.11 12.97 -7.30
N VAL A 95 5.98 13.98 -7.18
CA VAL A 95 7.41 13.78 -6.97
C VAL A 95 7.69 13.42 -5.51
N THR A 96 8.26 12.24 -5.28
CA THR A 96 8.62 11.76 -3.93
C THR A 96 10.12 11.72 -3.70
N THR A 97 10.92 11.92 -4.74
CA THR A 97 12.38 11.97 -4.65
C THR A 97 12.87 13.07 -5.58
N ALA A 98 13.54 14.07 -5.00
CA ALA A 98 14.12 15.17 -5.74
C ALA A 98 15.63 15.20 -5.47
N LEU A 99 16.42 15.21 -6.54
CA LEU A 99 17.88 15.22 -6.49
C LEU A 99 18.39 16.50 -7.16
N GLU A 100 19.37 17.12 -6.51
CA GLU A 100 20.18 18.18 -7.10
C GLU A 100 21.48 17.54 -7.60
N LEU A 101 21.55 17.28 -8.91
CA LEU A 101 22.68 16.61 -9.55
C LEU A 101 23.51 17.57 -10.43
N GLU A 102 23.19 18.86 -10.47
CA GLU A 102 23.91 19.89 -11.24
C GLU A 102 25.07 20.54 -10.45
N ILE A 103 25.44 19.96 -9.30
CA ILE A 103 26.53 20.44 -8.43
C ILE A 103 27.86 19.76 -8.69
#